data_AF-A0A830GK94-F1
#
_entry.id   AF-A0A830GK94-F1
#
_cell.length_a   1.000
_cell.length_b   1.000
_cell.length_c   1.000
_cell.angle_alpha   90.00
_cell.angle_beta   90.00
_cell.angle_gamma   90.00
#
_symmetry.space_group_name_H-M   'P 1'
#
loop_
_entity.id
_entity.type
_entity.pdbx_description
1 polymer ?
#
loop_
_entity_poly.entity_id
_entity_poly.type
_entity_poly.pdbx_seq_one_letter_code
_entity_poly.pdbx_strand_id
1 'polypeptide(L)' 'MAHQPERPQEYVCEQCHAVFAGTVHGDPPDHSYTPPDECAACGGSGFVEIQNYPSMRD' A
#
# COMPACT_ATOMS: atom_id res chain seq x y z
N MET A 1 24.37 15.21 4.03
CA MET A 1 22.90 15.27 3.85
C MET A 1 22.47 13.89 3.39
N ALA A 2 21.74 13.14 4.21
CA ALA A 2 21.22 11.85 3.76
C ALA A 2 19.98 12.13 2.91
N HIS A 3 20.02 11.80 1.62
CA HIS A 3 18.81 11.73 0.82
C HIS A 3 18.00 10.54 1.37
N GLN A 4 17.04 10.83 2.23
CA GLN A 4 16.05 9.82 2.59
C GLN A 4 15.03 9.80 1.45
N PRO A 5 14.91 8.67 0.73
CA PRO A 5 13.87 8.56 -0.29
C PRO A 5 12.51 8.75 0.38
N GLU A 6 11.55 9.26 -0.41
CA GLU A 6 10.17 9.29 0.02
C GLU A 6 9.70 7.90 0.42
N ARG A 7 8.94 7.82 1.51
CA ARG A 7 8.32 6.57 1.93
C ARG A 7 7.08 6.33 1.06
N PRO A 8 6.99 5.20 0.35
CA PRO A 8 5.83 4.93 -0.49
C PRO A 8 4.57 4.77 0.36
N GLN A 9 3.41 5.00 -0.25
CA GLN A 9 2.14 4.62 0.35
C GLN A 9 2.14 3.10 0.60
N GLU A 10 1.62 2.66 1.75
CA GLU A 10 1.52 1.25 2.11
C GLU A 10 0.06 0.81 2.17
N TYR A 11 -0.17 -0.45 1.84
CA TYR A 11 -1.48 -1.10 1.81
C TYR A 11 -1.44 -2.40 2.60
N VAL A 12 -2.50 -2.68 3.35
CA VAL A 12 -2.69 -3.90 4.12
C VAL A 12 -3.66 -4.80 3.37
N CYS A 13 -3.27 -6.05 3.14
CA CYS A 13 -4.18 -7.07 2.64
C CYS A 13 -5.26 -7.36 3.70
N GLU A 14 -6.52 -7.18 3.35
CA GLU A 14 -7.66 -7.34 4.28
C GLU A 14 -7.90 -8.80 4.69
N GLN A 15 -7.32 -9.77 3.97
CA GLN A 15 -7.50 -11.20 4.26
C GLN A 15 -6.42 -11.80 5.16
N CYS A 16 -5.15 -11.45 4.92
CA CYS A 16 -4.01 -12.06 5.62
C CYS A 16 -3.13 -11.05 6.38
N HIS A 17 -3.47 -9.76 6.31
CA HIS A 17 -2.83 -8.66 7.04
C HIS A 17 -1.35 -8.41 6.69
N ALA A 18 -0.87 -8.96 5.57
CA ALA A 18 0.44 -8.61 5.04
C ALA A 18 0.44 -7.17 4.51
N VAL A 19 1.55 -6.45 4.73
CA VAL A 19 1.74 -5.06 4.29
C VAL A 19 2.55 -5.03 3.01
N PHE A 20 2.09 -4.27 2.03
CA PHE A 20 2.73 -4.10 0.73
C PHE A 20 2.95 -2.62 0.44
N ALA A 21 4.06 -2.29 -0.22
CA ALA A 21 4.25 -0.97 -0.81
C ALA A 21 3.32 -0.81 -2.03
N GLY A 22 2.83 0.41 -2.23
CA GLY A 22 2.03 0.78 -3.40
C GLY A 22 2.81 0.71 -4.69
N THR A 23 2.11 0.41 -5.78
CA THR A 23 2.65 0.54 -7.13
C THR A 23 2.64 2.02 -7.51
N VAL A 24 3.81 2.56 -7.86
CA VAL A 24 3.98 3.97 -8.24
C VAL A 24 3.61 4.20 -9.71
N HIS A 25 2.88 5.28 -9.98
CA HIS A 25 2.52 5.72 -11.32
C HIS A 25 2.89 7.19 -11.52
N GLY A 26 3.49 7.51 -12.67
CA GLY A 26 3.99 8.84 -12.97
C GLY A 26 5.39 9.12 -12.41
N ASP A 27 5.85 10.36 -12.59
CA ASP A 27 7.15 10.82 -12.13
C ASP A 27 6.99 11.85 -10.99
N PRO A 28 7.98 11.98 -10.08
CA PRO A 28 7.96 13.03 -9.06
C PRO A 28 7.87 14.44 -9.65
N PRO A 29 7.19 15.39 -8.98
CA PRO A 29 6.57 15.27 -7.66
C PRO A 29 5.11 14.78 -7.67
N ASP A 30 4.55 14.50 -8.86
CA ASP A 30 3.13 14.25 -9.07
C ASP A 30 2.80 12.75 -9.20
N HIS A 31 3.67 11.88 -8.70
CA HIS A 31 3.40 10.44 -8.72
C HIS A 31 2.25 10.08 -7.77
N SER A 32 1.54 9.02 -8.13
CA SER A 32 0.47 8.44 -7.32
C SER A 32 0.77 6.98 -6.99
N TYR A 33 0.09 6.46 -5.98
CA TYR A 33 0.20 5.05 -5.58
C TYR A 33 -1.14 4.35 -5.71
N THR A 34 -1.11 3.09 -6.14
CA THR A 34 -2.25 2.17 -6.08
C THR A 34 -1.87 0.89 -5.33
N PRO A 35 -2.84 0.17 -4.73
CA PRO A 35 -2.55 -1.16 -4.19
C PRO A 35 -2.12 -2.13 -5.30
N PRO A 36 -1.46 -3.25 -4.96
CA PRO A 36 -1.26 -4.37 -5.88
C PRO A 36 -2.60 -4.97 -6.35
N ASP A 37 -2.61 -5.59 -7.54
CA ASP A 37 -3.80 -6.30 -8.05
C ASP A 37 -4.12 -7.56 -7.21
N GLU A 38 -3.09 -8.25 -6.72
CA GLU A 38 -3.20 -9.48 -5.94
C GLU A 38 -2.16 -9.53 -4.81
N CYS A 39 -2.57 -10.04 -3.65
CA CYS A 39 -1.71 -10.30 -2.51
C CYS A 39 -0.82 -11.51 -2.81
N ALA A 40 0.47 -11.27 -2.99
CA ALA A 40 1.45 -12.32 -3.23
C ALA A 40 1.55 -13.37 -2.10
N ALA A 41 1.02 -13.07 -0.90
CA ALA A 41 1.04 -13.99 0.24
C ALA A 41 -0.19 -14.93 0.30
N CYS A 42 -1.36 -14.50 -0.17
CA CYS A 42 -2.61 -15.26 0.01
C CYS A 42 -3.54 -15.31 -1.21
N GLY A 43 -3.22 -14.60 -2.30
CA GLY A 43 -4.07 -14.50 -3.49
C GLY A 43 -5.29 -13.58 -3.35
N GLY A 44 -5.42 -12.85 -2.23
CA GLY A 44 -6.51 -11.90 -2.00
C GLY A 44 -6.34 -10.59 -2.78
N SER A 45 -7.43 -9.97 -3.20
CA SER A 45 -7.42 -8.69 -3.94
C SER A 45 -7.92 -7.49 -3.11
N GLY A 46 -8.30 -7.72 -1.86
CA GLY A 46 -8.77 -6.67 -0.94
C GLY A 46 -7.61 -6.00 -0.24
N PHE A 47 -7.47 -4.69 -0.44
CA PHE A 47 -6.42 -3.87 0.16
C PHE A 47 -6.98 -2.57 0.70
N VAL A 48 -6.46 -2.14 1.84
CA VAL A 48 -6.76 -0.85 2.46
C VAL A 48 -5.46 -0.12 2.75
N GLU A 49 -5.43 1.19 2.56
CA GLU A 49 -4.27 2.00 2.93
C GLU A 49 -3.93 1.82 4.41
N ILE A 50 -2.64 1.74 4.74
CA ILE A 50 -2.19 1.46 6.12
C ILE A 50 -2.71 2.49 7.13
N GLN A 51 -2.92 3.74 6.71
CA GLN A 51 -3.45 4.81 7.55
C GLN A 51 -4.93 4.62 7.89
N ASN A 52 -5.63 3.79 7.12
CA ASN A 52 -7.03 3.45 7.30
C ASN A 52 -7.21 2.05 7.93
N TYR A 53 -6.12 1.34 8.27
CA TYR A 53 -6.14 -0.02 8.82
C TYR A 53 -5.77 -0.09 10.32
N PRO A 54 -6.43 -0.96 11.11
CA PRO A 54 -7.69 -1.63 10.77
C PRO A 54 -8.82 -0.61 10.79
N SER A 55 -9.67 -0.61 9.75
CA SER A 55 -10.91 0.17 9.81
C SER A 55 -11.82 -0.52 10.82
N MET A 56 -11.73 -0.13 12.09
CA MET A 56 -12.68 -0.52 13.11
C MET A 56 -14.00 0.19 12.82
N ARG A 57 -14.85 -0.43 12.00
CA ARG A 57 -16.29 -0.22 12.04
C ARG A 57 -16.90 -1.59 12.22
N ASP A 58 -17.38 -1.81 13.44
CA ASP A 58 -18.18 -2.98 13.87
C ASP A 58 -19.37 -3.23 12.93
#